data_AF-A0A1E8B622-F1
#
_entry.id   AF-A0A1E8B622-F1
#
_cell.length_a   1.000
_cell.length_b   1.000
_cell.length_c   1.000
_cell.angle_alpha   90.00
_cell.angle_beta   90.00
_cell.angle_gamma   90.00
#
_symmetry.space_group_name_H-M   'P 1'
#
loop_
_entity.id
_entity.type
_entity.pdbx_description
1 polymer ?
#
loop_
_entity_poly.entity_id
_entity_poly.type
_entity_poly.pdbx_seq_one_letter_code
_entity_poly.pdbx_strand_id
1 'polypeptide(L)'
;MLGTSSDPVKAEVQSGRNSVVFNDVPKNHWANNAITSLANRNIIGGYGNGMFGLGDNATREQVAALIYRVLAPAKKGGTLNKDNSFYIMQDGSQLKNPYKDINKNSTMFLEEILFLTDIGVFKGDQNGEFRPKESLSRAEMAQVIKNAFKVPVLSKHTFNDVPDNSWAKDAISAVQSNKIASGTGNGGFEPNKTVTREQYAQFLFNALNYMEQFNTQNPDVTKPNNEGTSVQTEVQLLEAYKKDMKNYINNHEEDITITYKSKQSNIREVMDTLVKAYDETVDSNEYMKYNIANTQYSIRGIPGDYVFTLKITYRESKEQMNYVKTQAKSVITSIVKAGMDEHEKVKAIHDYVVKHVSYDTSFQAYTAYEALANRSAVCQGYALLTYQLLKEAGVEGHIVTGTGNGQPHAWNLVKIEGRWYHLDTTFDDPIPDVEGRVTYSYYNLSDEQIAKDHQWDRNQFAKATTIYNNELTNKIQIGSPKAMGYQKILTDIKR
;
A
#
# COMPACT_ATOMS: atom_id res chain seq x y z
N MET A 1 -19.81 -38.44 11.35
CA MET A 1 -18.52 -38.70 12.04
C MET A 1 -17.61 -39.45 11.09
N LEU A 2 -16.28 -39.25 11.19
CA LEU A 2 -15.25 -39.28 10.14
C LEU A 2 -15.17 -37.90 9.45
N GLY A 3 -14.18 -37.03 9.62
CA GLY A 3 -12.84 -37.12 10.22
C GLY A 3 -11.94 -36.21 9.37
N THR A 4 -11.73 -34.99 9.84
CA THR A 4 -11.05 -33.85 9.18
C THR A 4 -9.53 -33.96 9.13
N SER A 5 -8.91 -33.17 8.24
CA SER A 5 -7.52 -32.70 8.22
C SER A 5 -6.46 -33.57 7.54
N SER A 6 -5.87 -33.02 6.48
CA SER A 6 -4.47 -33.28 6.10
C SER A 6 -3.82 -31.97 5.67
N ASP A 7 -3.50 -31.13 6.65
CA ASP A 7 -2.41 -30.17 6.53
C ASP A 7 -1.12 -30.92 6.14
N PRO A 8 -0.18 -30.32 5.38
CA PRO A 8 1.16 -30.84 5.31
C PRO A 8 1.77 -30.73 6.72
N VAL A 9 2.06 -31.88 7.32
CA VAL A 9 2.71 -32.01 8.62
C VAL A 9 3.95 -31.11 8.67
N LYS A 10 3.93 -30.11 9.57
CA LYS A 10 5.10 -29.33 9.94
C LYS A 10 6.15 -30.29 10.50
N ALA A 11 7.34 -30.31 9.90
CA ALA A 11 8.50 -30.90 10.54
C ALA A 11 8.78 -30.11 11.82
N GLU A 12 8.76 -30.79 12.97
CA GLU A 12 9.24 -30.23 14.23
C GLU A 12 10.70 -29.81 14.06
N VAL A 13 10.99 -28.57 14.45
CA VAL A 13 12.35 -28.03 14.46
C VAL A 13 13.12 -28.72 15.59
N GLN A 14 14.03 -29.63 15.23
CA GLN A 14 15.18 -29.96 16.06
C GLN A 14 16.47 -29.53 15.36
N SER A 15 17.29 -28.82 16.12
CA SER A 15 18.58 -28.28 15.75
C SER A 15 19.57 -29.38 15.34
N GLY A 16 19.90 -29.40 14.05
CA GLY A 16 20.93 -30.20 13.41
C GLY A 16 20.59 -30.32 11.94
N ARG A 17 21.35 -29.68 11.03
CA ARG A 17 21.03 -29.68 9.59
C ARG A 17 21.17 -31.10 9.01
N ASN A 18 20.15 -31.92 9.17
CA ASN A 18 19.90 -33.04 8.28
C ASN A 18 19.38 -32.44 6.98
N SER A 19 20.21 -32.51 5.92
CA SER A 19 19.77 -32.20 4.57
C SER A 19 18.49 -32.98 4.29
N VAL A 20 17.47 -32.33 3.71
CA VAL A 20 16.28 -33.04 3.24
C VAL A 20 16.74 -34.06 2.19
N VAL A 21 16.47 -35.35 2.43
CA VAL A 21 16.76 -36.46 1.50
C VAL A 21 15.45 -37.16 1.19
N PHE A 22 15.26 -37.53 -0.08
CA PHE A 22 14.14 -38.32 -0.54
C PHE A 22 14.60 -39.74 -0.89
N ASN A 23 13.82 -40.74 -0.49
CA ASN A 23 14.15 -42.17 -0.62
C ASN A 23 14.23 -42.62 -2.08
N ASP A 24 13.45 -41.99 -2.95
CA ASP A 24 13.38 -42.27 -4.39
C ASP A 24 14.34 -41.42 -5.23
N VAL A 25 15.22 -40.61 -4.61
CA VAL A 25 16.22 -39.80 -5.31
C VAL A 25 17.62 -40.32 -5.00
N PRO A 26 18.22 -41.16 -5.87
CA PRO A 26 19.57 -41.66 -5.67
C PRO A 26 20.58 -40.53 -5.44
N LYS A 27 21.56 -40.73 -4.55
CA LYS A 27 22.58 -39.70 -4.23
C LYS A 27 23.41 -39.29 -5.46
N ASN A 28 23.62 -40.22 -6.40
CA ASN A 28 24.33 -39.98 -7.66
C ASN A 28 23.39 -39.54 -8.80
N HIS A 29 22.10 -39.34 -8.55
CA HIS A 29 21.18 -38.85 -9.56
C HIS A 29 21.53 -37.40 -9.92
N TRP A 30 21.52 -37.05 -11.21
CA TRP A 30 21.95 -35.74 -11.71
C TRP A 30 21.16 -34.57 -11.10
N ALA A 31 19.89 -34.77 -10.78
CA ALA A 31 19.03 -33.76 -10.16
C ALA A 31 19.12 -33.71 -8.62
N ASN A 32 19.87 -34.60 -7.96
CA ASN A 32 19.86 -34.73 -6.51
C ASN A 32 20.22 -33.41 -5.82
N ASN A 33 21.28 -32.73 -6.28
CA ASN A 33 21.70 -31.44 -5.73
C ASN A 33 20.62 -30.36 -5.88
N ALA A 34 19.99 -30.26 -7.06
CA ALA A 34 18.93 -29.29 -7.32
C ALA A 34 17.72 -29.54 -6.38
N ILE A 35 17.29 -30.80 -6.28
CA ILE A 35 16.15 -31.20 -5.43
C ILE A 35 16.44 -30.89 -3.97
N THR A 36 17.57 -31.34 -3.44
CA THR A 36 17.93 -31.17 -2.02
C THR A 36 18.14 -29.70 -1.67
N SER A 37 18.79 -28.91 -2.54
CA SER A 37 18.97 -27.48 -2.34
C SER A 37 17.64 -26.72 -2.28
N LEU A 38 16.75 -26.95 -3.24
CA LEU A 38 15.43 -26.31 -3.27
C LEU A 38 14.55 -26.76 -2.09
N ALA A 39 14.66 -28.01 -1.65
CA ALA A 39 13.91 -28.53 -0.51
C ALA A 39 14.41 -27.90 0.80
N ASN A 40 15.73 -27.77 0.98
CA ASN A 40 16.32 -27.08 2.13
C ASN A 40 15.96 -25.59 2.19
N ARG A 41 15.63 -24.97 1.03
CA ARG A 41 15.09 -23.60 0.94
C ARG A 41 13.58 -23.52 1.15
N ASN A 42 12.90 -24.62 1.47
CA ASN A 42 11.44 -24.74 1.55
C ASN A 42 10.71 -24.34 0.25
N ILE A 43 11.39 -24.41 -0.89
CA ILE A 43 10.81 -24.08 -2.20
C ILE A 43 10.07 -25.29 -2.74
N ILE A 44 10.68 -26.47 -2.76
CA ILE A 44 10.07 -27.71 -3.28
C ILE A 44 9.87 -28.75 -2.18
N GLY A 45 8.75 -29.47 -2.25
CA GLY A 45 8.43 -30.58 -1.35
C GLY A 45 8.14 -31.87 -2.12
N GLY A 46 8.25 -32.99 -1.44
CA GLY A 46 7.81 -34.31 -1.91
C GLY A 46 6.32 -34.57 -1.67
N TYR A 47 5.86 -35.79 -1.91
CA TYR A 47 4.46 -36.20 -1.69
C TYR A 47 4.11 -36.54 -0.23
N GLY A 48 5.09 -36.46 0.67
CA GLY A 48 5.02 -37.06 2.02
C GLY A 48 5.96 -38.25 2.09
N ASN A 49 5.85 -39.09 3.14
CA ASN A 49 6.49 -40.42 3.28
C ASN A 49 7.97 -40.60 2.84
N GLY A 50 8.74 -39.51 2.78
CA GLY A 50 10.11 -39.52 2.26
C GLY A 50 10.22 -39.60 0.72
N MET A 51 9.14 -39.47 -0.05
CA MET A 51 9.15 -39.59 -1.52
C MET A 51 9.10 -38.23 -2.19
N PHE A 52 9.98 -38.00 -3.18
CA PHE A 52 9.96 -36.81 -4.03
C PHE A 52 8.93 -36.92 -5.16
N GLY A 53 8.70 -38.11 -5.70
CA GLY A 53 7.99 -38.33 -6.97
C GLY A 53 8.95 -38.23 -8.16
N LEU A 54 10.10 -38.91 -8.09
CA LEU A 54 11.09 -38.90 -9.18
C LEU A 54 10.49 -39.53 -10.45
N GLY A 55 10.56 -38.81 -11.58
CA GLY A 55 10.04 -39.24 -12.88
C GLY A 55 8.59 -38.86 -13.14
N ASP A 56 7.83 -38.43 -12.12
CA ASP A 56 6.46 -37.98 -12.31
C ASP A 56 6.42 -36.64 -13.04
N ASN A 57 5.38 -36.41 -13.85
CA ASN A 57 5.22 -35.12 -14.54
C ASN A 57 4.80 -34.01 -13.55
N ALA A 58 5.39 -32.82 -13.72
CA ALA A 58 5.00 -31.64 -12.97
C ALA A 58 3.77 -30.96 -13.61
N THR A 59 2.72 -30.76 -12.81
CA THR A 59 1.52 -30.05 -13.27
C THR A 59 1.73 -28.54 -13.30
N ARG A 60 0.95 -27.84 -14.14
CA ARG A 60 0.97 -26.38 -14.29
C ARG A 60 0.75 -25.66 -12.98
N GLU A 61 -0.20 -26.11 -12.15
CA GLU A 61 -0.47 -25.51 -10.84
C GLU A 61 0.69 -25.73 -9.84
N GLN A 62 1.35 -26.89 -9.88
CA GLN A 62 2.51 -27.16 -9.02
C GLN A 62 3.66 -26.24 -9.38
N VAL A 63 3.91 -26.03 -10.68
CA VAL A 63 4.95 -25.10 -11.15
C VAL A 63 4.62 -23.67 -10.76
N ALA A 64 3.36 -23.25 -10.86
CA ALA A 64 2.93 -21.94 -10.36
C ALA A 64 3.20 -21.78 -8.86
N ALA A 65 2.83 -22.77 -8.05
CA ALA A 65 3.08 -22.73 -6.60
C ALA A 65 4.57 -22.61 -6.25
N LEU A 66 5.44 -23.28 -7.01
CA LEU A 66 6.88 -23.29 -6.77
C LEU A 66 7.56 -21.99 -7.22
N ILE A 67 7.18 -21.43 -8.37
CA ILE A 67 7.63 -20.09 -8.80
C ILE A 67 7.13 -19.01 -7.82
N TYR A 68 5.89 -19.12 -7.37
CA TYR A 68 5.33 -18.17 -6.41
C TYR A 68 6.09 -18.18 -5.08
N ARG A 69 6.49 -19.36 -4.57
CA ARG A 69 7.32 -19.43 -3.34
C ARG A 69 8.65 -18.69 -3.47
N VAL A 70 9.20 -18.59 -4.68
CA VAL A 70 10.42 -17.83 -4.94
C VAL A 70 10.14 -16.33 -5.00
N LEU A 71 9.13 -15.93 -5.76
CA LEU A 71 8.88 -14.51 -6.03
C LEU A 71 8.12 -13.80 -4.90
N ALA A 72 7.32 -14.55 -4.13
CA ALA A 72 6.43 -14.01 -3.11
C ALA A 72 6.21 -15.05 -1.97
N PRO A 73 7.25 -15.30 -1.14
CA PRO A 73 7.28 -16.43 -0.18
C PRO A 73 6.24 -16.40 0.95
N ALA A 74 5.54 -15.29 1.17
CA ALA A 74 4.55 -15.14 2.25
C ALA A 74 3.12 -15.10 1.71
N LYS A 75 2.48 -16.26 1.53
CA LYS A 75 1.09 -16.35 1.05
C LYS A 75 0.17 -15.55 1.96
N LYS A 76 -0.60 -14.62 1.41
CA LYS A 76 -1.52 -13.76 2.19
C LYS A 76 -2.87 -14.43 2.40
N GLY A 77 -3.30 -15.25 1.44
CA GLY A 77 -4.65 -15.80 1.43
C GLY A 77 -5.66 -14.78 0.90
N GLY A 78 -6.86 -15.27 0.64
CA GLY A 78 -7.93 -14.52 -0.01
C GLY A 78 -9.06 -15.43 -0.44
N THR A 79 -10.05 -14.85 -1.10
CA THR A 79 -11.23 -15.57 -1.58
C THR A 79 -11.66 -15.08 -2.95
N LEU A 80 -12.21 -15.97 -3.78
CA LEU A 80 -12.88 -15.55 -5.00
C LEU A 80 -14.17 -14.82 -4.66
N ASN A 81 -14.47 -13.76 -5.42
CA ASN A 81 -15.78 -13.14 -5.42
C ASN A 81 -16.85 -14.09 -6.00
N LYS A 82 -18.13 -13.70 -5.88
CA LYS A 82 -19.28 -14.59 -6.15
C LYS A 82 -19.31 -15.19 -7.56
N ASP A 83 -18.82 -14.47 -8.56
CA ASP A 83 -18.79 -14.90 -9.96
C ASP A 83 -17.41 -15.43 -10.41
N ASN A 84 -16.47 -15.58 -9.46
CA ASN A 84 -15.08 -15.99 -9.68
C ASN A 84 -14.26 -15.05 -10.59
N SER A 85 -14.73 -13.83 -10.89
CA SER A 85 -14.01 -12.88 -11.76
C SER A 85 -12.81 -12.20 -11.09
N PHE A 86 -12.77 -12.15 -9.75
CA PHE A 86 -11.67 -11.59 -8.98
C PHE A 86 -11.35 -12.44 -7.75
N TYR A 87 -10.06 -12.55 -7.44
CA TYR A 87 -9.55 -13.05 -6.16
C TYR A 87 -9.21 -11.87 -5.26
N ILE A 88 -9.93 -11.76 -4.15
CA ILE A 88 -9.80 -10.68 -3.16
C ILE A 88 -8.83 -11.16 -2.08
N MET A 89 -7.68 -10.50 -2.00
CA MET A 89 -6.65 -10.79 -1.00
C MET A 89 -7.06 -10.25 0.38
N GLN A 90 -6.43 -10.76 1.44
CA GLN A 90 -6.74 -10.31 2.81
C GLN A 90 -6.48 -8.82 3.06
N ASP A 91 -5.59 -8.19 2.30
CA ASP A 91 -5.32 -6.75 2.35
C ASP A 91 -6.30 -5.91 1.51
N GLY A 92 -7.31 -6.54 0.89
CA GLY A 92 -8.31 -5.90 0.05
C GLY A 92 -7.90 -5.72 -1.41
N SER A 93 -6.64 -5.99 -1.78
CA SER A 93 -6.20 -5.96 -3.17
C SER A 93 -6.90 -7.05 -4.00
N GLN A 94 -7.08 -6.78 -5.29
CA GLN A 94 -7.87 -7.64 -6.18
C GLN A 94 -7.03 -8.12 -7.36
N LEU A 95 -6.98 -9.44 -7.55
CA LEU A 95 -6.36 -10.07 -8.71
C LEU A 95 -7.47 -10.50 -9.68
N LYS A 96 -7.42 -10.01 -10.92
CA LYS A 96 -8.38 -10.44 -11.94
C LYS A 96 -8.17 -11.93 -12.27
N ASN A 97 -9.26 -12.68 -12.35
CA ASN A 97 -9.25 -14.04 -12.88
C ASN A 97 -9.65 -14.02 -14.36
N PRO A 98 -8.69 -14.15 -15.30
CA PRO A 98 -9.02 -14.21 -16.73
C PRO A 98 -9.43 -15.61 -17.20
N TYR A 99 -9.38 -16.62 -16.32
CA TYR A 99 -9.50 -18.02 -16.71
C TYR A 99 -10.89 -18.59 -16.44
N LYS A 100 -11.39 -19.36 -17.40
CA LYS A 100 -12.70 -20.04 -17.28
C LYS A 100 -12.66 -21.25 -16.35
N ASP A 101 -11.50 -21.89 -16.25
CA ASP A 101 -11.29 -23.15 -15.55
C ASP A 101 -10.62 -22.99 -14.17
N ILE A 102 -10.37 -21.75 -13.71
CA ILE A 102 -9.81 -21.48 -12.39
C ILE A 102 -10.91 -21.09 -11.41
N ASN A 103 -11.16 -21.97 -10.43
CA ASN A 103 -12.07 -21.76 -9.32
C ASN A 103 -11.67 -22.68 -8.14
N LYS A 104 -12.38 -22.55 -7.01
CA LYS A 104 -12.08 -23.32 -5.78
C LYS A 104 -12.11 -24.84 -5.93
N ASN A 105 -12.78 -25.37 -6.95
CA ASN A 105 -12.88 -26.81 -7.19
C ASN A 105 -11.78 -27.33 -8.14
N SER A 106 -11.20 -26.47 -8.98
CA SER A 106 -10.18 -26.89 -9.94
C SER A 106 -8.77 -26.86 -9.37
N THR A 107 -8.49 -25.96 -8.42
CA THR A 107 -7.16 -25.83 -7.81
C THR A 107 -7.20 -25.21 -6.43
N MET A 108 -6.22 -25.59 -5.60
CA MET A 108 -5.95 -24.95 -4.31
C MET A 108 -4.95 -23.78 -4.42
N PHE A 109 -4.35 -23.58 -5.59
CA PHE A 109 -3.30 -22.60 -5.85
C PHE A 109 -3.84 -21.32 -6.52
N LEU A 110 -5.02 -20.88 -6.10
CA LEU A 110 -5.72 -19.73 -6.70
C LEU A 110 -4.87 -18.46 -6.66
N GLU A 111 -4.35 -18.11 -5.49
CA GLU A 111 -3.50 -16.94 -5.31
C GLU A 111 -2.23 -17.02 -6.15
N GLU A 112 -1.58 -18.18 -6.15
CA GLU A 112 -0.33 -18.39 -6.87
C GLU A 112 -0.51 -18.26 -8.38
N ILE A 113 -1.56 -18.87 -8.93
CA ILE A 113 -1.89 -18.81 -10.36
C ILE A 113 -2.26 -17.38 -10.77
N LEU A 114 -3.13 -16.72 -10.01
CA LEU A 114 -3.65 -15.40 -10.37
C LEU A 114 -2.61 -14.31 -10.17
N PHE A 115 -1.82 -14.38 -9.10
CA PHE A 115 -0.72 -13.44 -8.87
C PHE A 115 0.33 -13.54 -9.98
N LEU A 116 0.78 -14.76 -10.30
CA LEU A 116 1.76 -14.96 -11.38
C LEU A 116 1.20 -14.64 -12.77
N THR A 117 -0.12 -14.69 -12.95
CA THR A 117 -0.77 -14.21 -14.18
C THR A 117 -0.74 -12.68 -14.25
N ASP A 118 -1.07 -12.01 -13.15
CA ASP A 118 -1.10 -10.56 -13.04
C ASP A 118 0.28 -9.93 -13.30
N ILE A 119 1.35 -10.52 -12.74
CA ILE A 119 2.73 -10.08 -13.01
C ILE A 119 3.30 -10.60 -14.35
N GLY A 120 2.49 -11.26 -15.18
CA GLY A 120 2.83 -11.66 -16.54
C GLY A 120 3.76 -12.88 -16.67
N VAL A 121 3.85 -13.71 -15.64
CA VAL A 121 4.60 -14.98 -15.69
C VAL A 121 3.81 -16.04 -16.44
N PHE A 122 2.53 -16.19 -16.13
CA PHE A 122 1.62 -17.11 -16.80
C PHE A 122 0.67 -16.39 -17.76
N LYS A 123 0.27 -17.13 -18.79
CA LYS A 123 -0.82 -16.79 -19.69
C LYS A 123 -1.62 -18.05 -19.98
N GLY A 124 -2.93 -17.90 -20.13
CA GLY A 124 -3.83 -18.97 -20.54
C GLY A 124 -3.66 -19.30 -22.02
N ASP A 125 -4.31 -20.38 -22.42
CA ASP A 125 -4.40 -20.75 -23.82
C ASP A 125 -5.38 -19.84 -24.60
N GLN A 126 -5.56 -20.15 -25.89
CA GLN A 126 -6.47 -19.43 -26.78
C GLN A 126 -7.95 -19.52 -26.38
N ASN A 127 -8.32 -20.49 -25.55
CA ASN A 127 -9.69 -20.69 -25.07
C ASN A 127 -9.96 -19.90 -23.76
N GLY A 128 -8.91 -19.32 -23.17
CA GLY A 128 -8.98 -18.67 -21.87
C GLY A 128 -8.89 -19.67 -20.72
N GLU A 129 -8.20 -20.79 -20.90
CA GLU A 129 -8.00 -21.81 -19.86
C GLU A 129 -6.55 -21.83 -19.37
N PHE A 130 -6.39 -22.06 -18.07
CA PHE A 130 -5.09 -22.22 -17.43
C PHE A 130 -4.60 -23.68 -17.45
N ARG A 131 -5.53 -24.64 -17.35
CA ARG A 131 -5.34 -26.10 -17.31
C ARG A 131 -4.49 -26.56 -16.12
N PRO A 132 -4.95 -26.33 -14.86
CA PRO A 132 -4.10 -26.46 -13.67
C PRO A 132 -3.54 -27.87 -13.45
N LYS A 133 -4.27 -28.91 -13.87
CA LYS A 133 -3.87 -30.32 -13.70
C LYS A 133 -3.04 -30.89 -14.86
N GLU A 134 -2.94 -30.18 -15.98
CA GLU A 134 -2.11 -30.62 -17.10
C GLU A 134 -0.63 -30.38 -16.81
N SER A 135 0.24 -31.16 -17.46
CA SER A 135 1.69 -30.99 -17.36
C SER A 135 2.20 -29.92 -18.31
N LEU A 136 3.27 -29.23 -17.92
CA LEU A 136 3.95 -28.29 -18.82
C LEU A 136 4.85 -29.04 -19.80
N SER A 137 4.83 -28.58 -21.05
CA SER A 137 5.88 -28.90 -22.01
C SER A 137 7.19 -28.16 -21.66
N ARG A 138 8.32 -28.66 -22.18
CA ARG A 138 9.63 -28.02 -21.99
C ARG A 138 9.69 -26.60 -22.56
N ALA A 139 9.00 -26.35 -23.67
CA ALA A 139 8.86 -25.03 -24.26
C ALA A 139 8.11 -24.06 -23.32
N GLU A 140 6.99 -24.48 -22.75
CA GLU A 140 6.24 -23.67 -21.78
C GLU A 140 7.04 -23.45 -20.49
N MET A 141 7.78 -24.46 -20.02
CA MET A 141 8.69 -24.29 -18.89
C MET A 141 9.75 -23.21 -19.15
N ALA A 142 10.40 -23.25 -20.32
CA ALA A 142 11.37 -22.21 -20.70
C ALA A 142 10.71 -20.82 -20.72
N GLN A 143 9.48 -20.71 -21.21
CA GLN A 143 8.73 -19.45 -21.23
C GLN A 143 8.41 -18.95 -19.82
N VAL A 144 7.95 -19.83 -18.92
CA VAL A 144 7.66 -19.50 -17.52
C VAL A 144 8.94 -19.02 -16.82
N ILE A 145 10.05 -19.74 -16.96
CA ILE A 145 11.34 -19.36 -16.35
C ILE A 145 11.84 -18.02 -16.91
N LYS A 146 11.79 -17.84 -18.24
CA LYS A 146 12.15 -16.56 -18.88
C LYS A 146 11.29 -15.43 -18.34
N ASN A 147 9.98 -15.61 -18.19
CA ASN A 147 9.09 -14.54 -17.73
C ASN A 147 9.25 -14.24 -16.23
N ALA A 148 9.37 -15.28 -15.40
CA ALA A 148 9.53 -15.19 -13.95
C ALA A 148 10.83 -14.50 -13.56
N PHE A 149 11.93 -14.84 -14.23
CA PHE A 149 13.27 -14.36 -13.87
C PHE A 149 13.87 -13.40 -14.90
N LYS A 150 13.08 -13.01 -15.91
CA LYS A 150 13.42 -12.06 -16.99
C LYS A 150 14.78 -12.33 -17.63
N VAL A 151 15.02 -13.62 -17.85
CA VAL A 151 16.25 -14.14 -18.43
C VAL A 151 16.41 -13.55 -19.84
N PRO A 152 17.46 -12.76 -20.12
CA PRO A 152 17.67 -12.14 -21.42
C PRO A 152 18.10 -13.18 -22.45
N VAL A 153 17.86 -12.89 -23.72
CA VAL A 153 18.44 -13.69 -24.82
C VAL A 153 19.84 -13.15 -25.09
N LEU A 154 20.89 -13.89 -24.70
CA LEU A 154 22.28 -13.48 -24.97
C LEU A 154 22.75 -13.97 -26.35
N SER A 155 22.20 -15.07 -26.83
CA SER A 155 22.47 -15.63 -28.16
C SER A 155 21.32 -16.52 -28.61
N LYS A 156 21.23 -16.76 -29.93
CA LYS A 156 20.28 -17.72 -30.51
C LYS A 156 20.61 -19.14 -30.04
N HIS A 157 19.57 -19.94 -29.79
CA HIS A 157 19.76 -21.35 -29.47
C HIS A 157 20.44 -22.14 -30.61
N THR A 158 20.98 -23.32 -30.28
CA THR A 158 21.63 -24.23 -31.24
C THR A 158 20.86 -25.51 -31.53
N PHE A 159 19.61 -25.63 -31.04
CA PHE A 159 18.80 -26.82 -31.22
C PHE A 159 18.20 -26.98 -32.62
N ASN A 160 18.27 -28.20 -33.17
CA ASN A 160 17.80 -28.56 -34.50
C ASN A 160 16.27 -28.72 -34.58
N ASP A 161 15.63 -29.04 -33.46
CA ASP A 161 14.19 -29.30 -33.32
C ASP A 161 13.40 -28.06 -32.86
N VAL A 162 14.02 -26.88 -32.91
CA VAL A 162 13.39 -25.60 -32.59
C VAL A 162 13.47 -24.69 -33.82
N PRO A 163 12.40 -24.62 -34.63
CA PRO A 163 12.37 -23.77 -35.82
C PRO A 163 12.49 -22.27 -35.52
N ASP A 164 12.96 -21.49 -36.49
CA ASP A 164 13.16 -20.04 -36.35
C ASP A 164 11.87 -19.24 -36.11
N ASN A 165 10.72 -19.80 -36.47
CA ASN A 165 9.39 -19.25 -36.28
C ASN A 165 8.65 -19.88 -35.07
N SER A 166 9.34 -20.69 -34.25
CA SER A 166 8.74 -21.27 -33.04
C SER A 166 8.35 -20.18 -32.05
N TRP A 167 7.14 -20.27 -31.49
CA TRP A 167 6.66 -19.35 -30.45
C TRP A 167 7.56 -19.33 -29.20
N ALA A 168 8.25 -20.44 -28.92
CA ALA A 168 9.12 -20.59 -27.76
C ALA A 168 10.60 -20.30 -28.06
N LYS A 169 10.94 -19.91 -29.30
CA LYS A 169 12.33 -19.69 -29.73
C LYS A 169 13.13 -18.80 -28.77
N ASP A 170 12.57 -17.66 -28.40
CA ASP A 170 13.27 -16.71 -27.55
C ASP A 170 13.39 -17.23 -26.11
N ALA A 171 12.38 -17.93 -25.61
CA ALA A 171 12.42 -18.55 -24.29
C ALA A 171 13.49 -19.63 -24.22
N ILE A 172 13.55 -20.49 -25.24
CA ILE A 172 14.54 -21.56 -25.36
C ILE A 172 15.95 -20.98 -25.52
N SER A 173 16.10 -19.93 -26.34
CA SER A 173 17.37 -19.20 -26.49
C SER A 173 17.84 -18.60 -25.17
N ALA A 174 16.95 -17.94 -24.43
CA ALA A 174 17.27 -17.35 -23.13
C ALA A 174 17.76 -18.40 -22.12
N VAL A 175 17.03 -19.52 -21.95
CA VAL A 175 17.45 -20.54 -20.98
C VAL A 175 18.72 -21.27 -21.41
N GLN A 176 18.99 -21.43 -22.71
CA GLN A 176 20.24 -22.03 -23.18
C GLN A 176 21.42 -21.06 -23.03
N SER A 177 21.29 -19.82 -23.50
CA SER A 177 22.38 -18.85 -23.51
C SER A 177 22.82 -18.45 -22.10
N ASN A 178 21.93 -18.58 -21.11
CA ASN A 178 22.22 -18.32 -19.70
C ASN A 178 22.50 -19.59 -18.88
N LYS A 179 22.75 -20.73 -19.54
CA LYS A 179 23.11 -22.00 -18.89
C LYS A 179 22.06 -22.54 -17.91
N ILE A 180 20.80 -22.15 -18.08
CA ILE A 180 19.67 -22.67 -17.30
C ILE A 180 19.27 -24.06 -17.82
N ALA A 181 19.35 -24.28 -19.13
CA ALA A 181 19.06 -25.58 -19.76
C ALA A 181 20.00 -25.90 -20.93
N SER A 182 20.49 -27.14 -21.01
CA SER A 182 21.47 -27.57 -22.02
C SER A 182 20.87 -28.42 -23.16
N GLY A 183 19.56 -28.70 -23.15
CA GLY A 183 18.90 -29.61 -24.09
C GLY A 183 18.87 -31.07 -23.61
N THR A 184 18.51 -31.99 -24.50
CA THR A 184 18.33 -33.42 -24.20
C THR A 184 19.40 -34.31 -24.84
N GLY A 185 20.36 -33.71 -25.56
CA GLY A 185 21.40 -34.40 -26.32
C GLY A 185 21.13 -34.37 -27.82
N ASN A 186 22.13 -34.76 -28.64
CA ASN A 186 22.03 -34.85 -30.10
C ASN A 186 21.51 -33.59 -30.82
N GLY A 187 21.72 -32.41 -30.23
CA GLY A 187 21.21 -31.14 -30.76
C GLY A 187 19.70 -30.93 -30.58
N GLY A 188 19.03 -31.70 -29.73
CA GLY A 188 17.59 -31.57 -29.44
C GLY A 188 17.29 -30.80 -28.14
N PHE A 189 16.18 -30.08 -28.14
CA PHE A 189 15.55 -29.50 -26.94
C PHE A 189 14.32 -30.28 -26.48
N GLU A 190 13.61 -30.97 -27.37
CA GLU A 190 12.32 -31.64 -27.17
C GLU A 190 11.22 -30.70 -26.67
N PRO A 191 10.85 -29.62 -27.41
CA PRO A 191 9.98 -28.55 -26.92
C PRO A 191 8.59 -29.02 -26.46
N ASN A 192 8.03 -30.05 -27.08
CA ASN A 192 6.68 -30.55 -26.79
C ASN A 192 6.63 -31.64 -25.72
N LYS A 193 7.79 -32.13 -25.24
CA LYS A 193 7.84 -33.17 -24.21
C LYS A 193 7.47 -32.60 -22.86
N THR A 194 6.71 -33.36 -22.07
CA THR A 194 6.33 -32.96 -20.71
C THR A 194 7.55 -32.93 -19.79
N VAL A 195 7.52 -32.02 -18.82
CA VAL A 195 8.58 -31.84 -17.83
C VAL A 195 8.30 -32.68 -16.60
N THR A 196 9.27 -33.52 -16.23
CA THR A 196 9.23 -34.27 -14.97
C THR A 196 9.58 -33.38 -13.77
N ARG A 197 9.22 -33.79 -12.55
CA ARG A 197 9.46 -33.02 -11.32
C ARG A 197 10.94 -32.73 -11.10
N GLU A 198 11.83 -33.66 -11.39
CA GLU A 198 13.27 -33.47 -11.27
C GLU A 198 13.86 -32.57 -12.35
N GLN A 199 13.31 -32.63 -13.57
CA GLN A 199 13.67 -31.67 -14.62
C GLN A 199 13.25 -30.26 -14.22
N TYR A 200 12.03 -30.10 -13.69
CA TYR A 200 11.58 -28.82 -13.14
C TYR A 200 12.51 -28.31 -12.04
N ALA A 201 12.84 -29.16 -11.06
CA ALA A 201 13.75 -28.79 -9.97
C ALA A 201 15.09 -28.30 -10.52
N GLN A 202 15.63 -28.95 -11.55
CA GLN A 202 16.86 -28.51 -12.19
C GLN A 202 16.73 -27.17 -12.92
N PHE A 203 15.66 -26.94 -13.67
CA PHE A 203 15.38 -25.65 -14.31
C PHE A 203 15.34 -24.53 -13.27
N LEU A 204 14.57 -24.71 -12.19
CA LEU A 204 14.41 -23.70 -11.16
C LEU A 204 15.73 -23.45 -10.43
N PHE A 205 16.44 -24.51 -10.02
CA PHE A 205 17.73 -24.39 -9.34
C PHE A 205 18.74 -23.60 -10.18
N ASN A 206 18.86 -23.91 -11.47
CA ASN A 206 19.76 -23.17 -12.35
C ASN A 206 19.32 -21.71 -12.53
N ALA A 207 18.02 -21.44 -12.62
CA ALA A 207 17.50 -20.08 -12.69
C ALA A 207 17.82 -19.27 -11.43
N LEU A 208 17.70 -19.87 -10.24
CA LEU A 208 18.08 -19.21 -8.98
C LEU A 208 19.58 -18.94 -8.90
N ASN A 209 20.41 -19.90 -9.29
CA ASN A 209 21.86 -19.70 -9.34
C ASN A 209 22.24 -18.59 -10.33
N TYR A 210 21.56 -18.51 -11.47
CA TYR A 210 21.71 -17.41 -12.41
C TYR A 210 21.37 -16.06 -11.76
N MET A 211 20.25 -15.96 -11.04
CA MET A 211 19.87 -14.73 -10.33
C MET A 211 20.87 -14.35 -9.23
N GLU A 212 21.38 -15.33 -8.47
CA GLU A 212 22.41 -15.11 -7.45
C GLU A 212 23.74 -14.67 -8.07
N GLN A 213 24.14 -15.25 -9.21
CA GLN A 213 25.32 -14.82 -9.96
C GLN A 213 25.17 -13.42 -10.55
N PHE A 214 24.01 -13.11 -11.11
CA PHE A 214 23.70 -11.78 -11.61
C PHE A 214 23.79 -10.72 -10.48
N ASN A 215 23.30 -11.06 -9.29
CA ASN A 215 23.36 -10.19 -8.12
C ASN A 215 24.78 -10.06 -7.53
N THR A 216 25.64 -11.07 -7.68
CA THR A 216 27.02 -11.08 -7.12
C THR A 216 28.09 -10.59 -8.09
N GLN A 217 27.89 -10.70 -9.41
CA GLN A 217 28.77 -10.16 -10.46
C GLN A 217 28.50 -8.67 -10.76
N ASN A 218 27.45 -8.10 -10.14
CA ASN A 218 27.18 -6.67 -10.06
C ASN A 218 27.13 -6.17 -8.60
N PRO A 219 28.20 -6.38 -7.78
CA PRO A 219 28.11 -6.15 -6.34
C PRO A 219 28.33 -4.68 -5.94
N ASP A 220 29.04 -3.86 -6.72
CA ASP A 220 29.33 -2.46 -6.37
C ASP A 220 29.94 -1.68 -7.54
N VAL A 221 29.42 -0.48 -7.81
CA VAL A 221 30.25 0.66 -8.22
C VAL A 221 30.41 1.53 -6.98
N THR A 222 31.14 1.04 -5.99
CA THR A 222 31.78 1.84 -4.94
C THR A 222 33.28 1.88 -5.20
N LYS A 223 33.68 2.70 -6.18
CA LYS A 223 34.80 3.64 -6.12
C LYS A 223 34.72 4.55 -7.36
N PRO A 224 35.03 5.85 -7.23
CA PRO A 224 34.65 6.85 -8.21
C PRO A 224 35.56 6.71 -9.42
N ASN A 225 34.99 6.47 -10.59
CA ASN A 225 35.53 6.95 -11.84
C ASN A 225 34.36 7.41 -12.70
N ASN A 226 34.45 8.68 -13.09
CA ASN A 226 33.50 9.39 -13.93
C ASN A 226 33.24 8.60 -15.22
N GLU A 227 31.99 8.21 -15.45
CA GLU A 227 31.18 8.63 -16.60
C GLU A 227 29.80 7.92 -16.57
N GLY A 228 28.75 8.72 -16.39
CA GLY A 228 27.33 8.50 -16.72
C GLY A 228 26.69 7.11 -16.55
N THR A 229 26.09 6.84 -15.37
CA THR A 229 24.68 6.41 -15.16
C THR A 229 24.49 6.17 -13.65
N SER A 230 23.74 7.03 -12.95
CA SER A 230 23.58 6.99 -11.48
C SER A 230 22.65 5.87 -11.02
N VAL A 231 23.17 4.83 -10.36
CA VAL A 231 22.35 3.90 -9.57
C VAL A 231 22.11 4.52 -8.20
N GLN A 232 20.87 4.87 -7.87
CA GLN A 232 20.49 5.38 -6.54
C GLN A 232 20.55 4.25 -5.50
N THR A 233 20.95 4.56 -4.26
CA THR A 233 20.84 3.63 -3.11
C THR A 233 19.37 3.38 -2.74
N GLU A 234 19.05 2.29 -2.03
CA GLU A 234 17.67 2.00 -1.56
C GLU A 234 17.07 3.17 -0.75
N VAL A 235 17.88 3.81 0.09
CA VAL A 235 17.46 4.99 0.86
C VAL A 235 17.13 6.16 -0.07
N GLN A 236 17.99 6.45 -1.04
CA GLN A 236 17.75 7.53 -2.00
C GLN A 236 16.52 7.26 -2.89
N LEU A 237 16.31 6.01 -3.30
CA LEU A 237 15.13 5.59 -4.05
C LEU A 237 13.85 5.83 -3.24
N LEU A 238 13.84 5.44 -1.96
CA LEU A 238 12.67 5.63 -1.09
C LEU A 238 12.40 7.12 -0.81
N GLU A 239 13.44 7.93 -0.60
CA GLU A 239 13.28 9.38 -0.40
C GLU A 239 12.79 10.08 -1.68
N ALA A 240 13.27 9.67 -2.85
CA ALA A 240 12.74 10.15 -4.13
C ALA A 240 11.27 9.79 -4.30
N TYR A 241 10.89 8.54 -4.01
CA TYR A 241 9.50 8.09 -4.00
C TYR A 241 8.62 8.94 -3.06
N LYS A 242 9.04 9.16 -1.82
CA LYS A 242 8.29 9.99 -0.84
C LYS A 242 8.10 11.41 -1.34
N LYS A 243 9.15 12.00 -1.94
CA LYS A 243 9.10 13.35 -2.52
C LYS A 243 8.10 13.42 -3.68
N ASP A 244 8.15 12.46 -4.59
CA ASP A 244 7.24 12.41 -5.74
C ASP A 244 5.80 12.17 -5.27
N MET A 245 5.59 11.26 -4.32
CA MET A 245 4.28 10.99 -3.72
C MET A 245 3.67 12.23 -3.06
N LYS A 246 4.48 12.99 -2.33
CA LYS A 246 4.06 14.28 -1.75
C LYS A 246 3.62 15.27 -2.83
N ASN A 247 4.32 15.32 -3.97
CA ASN A 247 3.93 16.19 -5.08
C ASN A 247 2.62 15.74 -5.72
N TYR A 248 2.46 14.43 -5.97
CA TYR A 248 1.24 13.86 -6.54
C TYR A 248 -0.01 14.16 -5.68
N ILE A 249 0.08 13.93 -4.36
CA ILE A 249 -1.01 14.21 -3.42
C ILE A 249 -1.32 15.72 -3.40
N ASN A 250 -0.31 16.58 -3.29
CA ASN A 250 -0.52 18.03 -3.28
C ASN A 250 -1.15 18.56 -4.58
N ASN A 251 -0.89 17.88 -5.70
CA ASN A 251 -1.44 18.21 -7.01
C ASN A 251 -2.81 17.57 -7.29
N HIS A 252 -3.34 16.76 -6.36
CA HIS A 252 -4.56 15.96 -6.53
C HIS A 252 -4.50 15.03 -7.73
N GLU A 253 -3.37 14.37 -7.93
CA GLU A 253 -3.27 13.34 -8.97
C GLU A 253 -3.95 12.04 -8.49
N GLU A 254 -4.78 11.46 -9.36
CA GLU A 254 -5.63 10.31 -9.05
C GLU A 254 -5.02 9.00 -9.51
N ASP A 255 -4.53 8.93 -10.75
CA ASP A 255 -3.94 7.72 -11.34
C ASP A 255 -2.41 7.89 -11.46
N ILE A 256 -1.67 7.31 -10.50
CA ILE A 256 -0.23 7.48 -10.36
C ILE A 256 0.48 6.17 -10.74
N THR A 257 1.56 6.26 -11.51
CA THR A 257 2.42 5.12 -11.87
C THR A 257 3.88 5.48 -11.67
N ILE A 258 4.58 4.70 -10.87
CA ILE A 258 5.98 4.95 -10.49
C ILE A 258 6.82 3.71 -10.80
N THR A 259 7.88 3.89 -11.57
CA THR A 259 8.92 2.87 -11.73
C THR A 259 9.84 2.90 -10.52
N TYR A 260 10.05 1.74 -9.89
CA TYR A 260 10.86 1.60 -8.68
C TYR A 260 11.91 0.49 -8.87
N LYS A 261 13.17 0.89 -9.04
CA LYS A 261 14.30 -0.01 -9.37
C LYS A 261 15.05 -0.47 -8.11
N SER A 262 14.39 -1.29 -7.29
CA SER A 262 14.97 -1.81 -6.04
C SER A 262 15.75 -3.10 -6.25
N LYS A 263 16.84 -3.27 -5.51
CA LYS A 263 17.60 -4.52 -5.38
C LYS A 263 16.83 -5.58 -4.58
N GLN A 264 15.80 -5.19 -3.82
CA GLN A 264 14.93 -6.13 -3.14
C GLN A 264 14.22 -7.01 -4.17
N SER A 265 14.43 -8.32 -4.06
CA SER A 265 13.86 -9.30 -5.00
C SER A 265 12.47 -9.79 -4.61
N ASN A 266 12.08 -9.62 -3.35
CA ASN A 266 10.73 -9.93 -2.90
C ASN A 266 9.80 -8.76 -3.21
N ILE A 267 8.98 -8.92 -4.25
CA ILE A 267 8.02 -7.89 -4.70
C ILE A 267 7.05 -7.45 -3.59
N ARG A 268 6.73 -8.34 -2.64
CA ARG A 268 5.87 -7.97 -1.50
C ARG A 268 6.56 -7.06 -0.50
N GLU A 269 7.84 -7.30 -0.23
CA GLU A 269 8.62 -6.40 0.66
C GLU A 269 8.75 -5.01 0.03
N VAL A 270 8.88 -4.94 -1.31
CA VAL A 270 8.84 -3.67 -2.03
C VAL A 270 7.46 -3.01 -1.89
N MET A 271 6.38 -3.76 -2.12
CA MET A 271 5.01 -3.27 -1.95
C MET A 271 4.77 -2.70 -0.56
N ASP A 272 5.07 -3.48 0.49
CA ASP A 272 4.87 -3.09 1.89
C ASP A 272 5.69 -1.82 2.22
N THR A 273 6.91 -1.71 1.69
CA THR A 273 7.76 -0.51 1.85
C THR A 273 7.14 0.73 1.20
N LEU A 274 6.66 0.60 -0.05
CA LEU A 274 6.08 1.72 -0.80
C LEU A 274 4.72 2.15 -0.24
N VAL A 275 3.88 1.20 0.18
CA VAL A 275 2.60 1.46 0.85
C VAL A 275 2.82 2.16 2.18
N LYS A 276 3.74 1.66 3.01
CA LYS A 276 4.08 2.33 4.27
C LYS A 276 4.57 3.77 4.04
N ALA A 277 5.43 3.98 3.05
CA ALA A 277 5.91 5.33 2.72
C ALA A 277 4.81 6.24 2.16
N TYR A 278 3.82 5.69 1.46
CA TYR A 278 2.61 6.42 1.06
C TYR A 278 1.79 6.81 2.30
N ASP A 279 1.52 5.87 3.21
CA ASP A 279 0.75 6.13 4.44
C ASP A 279 1.42 7.22 5.29
N GLU A 280 2.75 7.15 5.48
CA GLU A 280 3.53 8.20 6.16
C GLU A 280 3.39 9.57 5.46
N THR A 281 3.34 9.58 4.13
CA THR A 281 3.18 10.81 3.35
C THR A 281 1.78 11.41 3.54
N VAL A 282 0.74 10.58 3.51
CA VAL A 282 -0.64 10.99 3.75
C VAL A 282 -0.83 11.49 5.19
N ASP A 283 -0.30 10.77 6.17
CA ASP A 283 -0.39 11.13 7.58
C ASP A 283 0.29 12.47 7.91
N SER A 284 1.34 12.83 7.16
CA SER A 284 2.01 14.14 7.29
C SER A 284 1.20 15.32 6.73
N ASN A 285 0.08 15.06 6.05
CA ASN A 285 -0.78 16.06 5.44
C ASN A 285 -2.23 15.89 5.91
N GLU A 286 -2.53 16.40 7.11
CA GLU A 286 -3.82 16.21 7.78
C GLU A 286 -5.03 16.60 6.92
N TYR A 287 -4.96 17.72 6.21
CA TYR A 287 -6.07 18.14 5.35
C TYR A 287 -6.30 17.15 4.19
N MET A 288 -5.24 16.58 3.61
CA MET A 288 -5.36 15.56 2.55
C MET A 288 -5.76 14.20 3.10
N LYS A 289 -5.29 13.80 4.28
CA LYS A 289 -5.67 12.56 4.95
C LYS A 289 -7.18 12.39 5.03
N TYR A 290 -7.90 13.45 5.40
CA TYR A 290 -9.37 13.40 5.52
C TYR A 290 -10.11 13.70 4.20
N ASN A 291 -9.41 14.14 3.16
CA ASN A 291 -9.95 14.32 1.81
C ASN A 291 -9.73 13.11 0.89
N ILE A 292 -8.92 12.11 1.27
CA ILE A 292 -8.82 10.84 0.56
C ILE A 292 -10.01 9.97 0.96
N ALA A 293 -10.85 9.62 -0.01
CA ALA A 293 -12.02 8.76 0.19
C ALA A 293 -11.67 7.28 0.09
N ASN A 294 -10.79 6.93 -0.84
CA ASN A 294 -10.38 5.55 -1.10
C ASN A 294 -9.03 5.51 -1.81
N THR A 295 -8.27 4.45 -1.56
CA THR A 295 -6.98 4.19 -2.21
C THR A 295 -6.92 2.75 -2.68
N GLN A 296 -6.46 2.53 -3.91
CA GLN A 296 -6.15 1.22 -4.46
C GLN A 296 -4.72 1.21 -4.94
N TYR A 297 -3.96 0.17 -4.62
CA TYR A 297 -2.58 0.04 -5.08
C TYR A 297 -2.33 -1.35 -5.65
N SER A 298 -1.37 -1.42 -6.55
CA SER A 298 -0.82 -2.67 -7.05
C SER A 298 0.65 -2.47 -7.36
N ILE A 299 1.40 -3.56 -7.32
CA ILE A 299 2.76 -3.57 -7.82
C ILE A 299 2.88 -4.72 -8.81
N ARG A 300 3.54 -4.45 -9.93
CA ARG A 300 3.90 -5.46 -10.91
C ARG A 300 5.36 -5.31 -11.28
N GLY A 301 5.88 -6.27 -12.01
CA GLY A 301 7.26 -6.29 -12.45
C GLY A 301 8.03 -7.42 -11.79
N ILE A 302 9.33 -7.27 -11.74
CA ILE A 302 10.29 -8.33 -11.44
C ILE A 302 11.44 -7.78 -10.59
N PRO A 303 12.21 -8.65 -9.92
CA PRO A 303 13.38 -8.22 -9.16
C PRO A 303 14.27 -7.24 -9.94
N GLY A 304 14.48 -6.04 -9.40
CA GLY A 304 15.27 -4.98 -10.04
C GLY A 304 14.46 -3.94 -10.85
N ASP A 305 13.20 -4.24 -11.22
CA ASP A 305 12.37 -3.34 -12.02
C ASP A 305 10.87 -3.54 -11.72
N TYR A 306 10.37 -2.71 -10.81
CA TYR A 306 8.97 -2.72 -10.40
C TYR A 306 8.22 -1.49 -10.92
N VAL A 307 6.92 -1.67 -11.13
CA VAL A 307 5.98 -0.61 -11.44
C VAL A 307 4.90 -0.62 -10.38
N PHE A 308 4.91 0.40 -9.52
CA PHE A 308 3.89 0.65 -8.52
C PHE A 308 2.81 1.54 -9.13
N THR A 309 1.56 1.09 -9.06
CA THR A 309 0.39 1.85 -9.51
C THR A 309 -0.49 2.15 -8.30
N LEU A 310 -0.88 3.41 -8.17
CA LEU A 310 -1.70 3.92 -7.08
C LEU A 310 -2.86 4.70 -7.69
N LYS A 311 -4.07 4.33 -7.29
CA LYS A 311 -5.30 5.05 -7.61
C LYS A 311 -5.89 5.65 -6.36
N ILE A 312 -6.00 6.98 -6.32
CA ILE A 312 -6.57 7.74 -5.22
C ILE A 312 -7.91 8.32 -5.66
N THR A 313 -8.94 8.13 -4.85
CA THR A 313 -10.22 8.83 -4.98
C THR A 313 -10.29 9.92 -3.93
N TYR A 314 -10.34 11.18 -4.35
CA TYR A 314 -10.50 12.32 -3.45
C TYR A 314 -11.99 12.66 -3.27
N ARG A 315 -12.32 13.24 -2.11
CA ARG A 315 -13.63 13.82 -1.80
C ARG A 315 -13.80 15.19 -2.47
N GLU A 316 -12.71 15.95 -2.56
CA GLU A 316 -12.64 17.24 -3.27
C GLU A 316 -11.91 17.08 -4.61
N SER A 317 -12.45 17.69 -5.67
CA SER A 317 -11.70 17.88 -6.92
C SER A 317 -10.57 18.91 -6.73
N LYS A 318 -9.62 18.95 -7.66
CA LYS A 318 -8.53 19.95 -7.65
C LYS A 318 -9.05 21.38 -7.69
N GLU A 319 -10.11 21.63 -8.46
CA GLU A 319 -10.77 22.93 -8.57
C GLU A 319 -11.46 23.31 -7.25
N GLN A 320 -12.13 22.35 -6.61
CA GLN A 320 -12.76 22.54 -5.29
C GLN A 320 -11.71 22.85 -4.22
N MET A 321 -10.60 22.12 -4.19
CA MET A 321 -9.49 22.40 -3.26
C MET A 321 -8.88 23.80 -3.48
N ASN A 322 -8.70 24.22 -4.74
CA ASN A 322 -8.22 25.57 -5.06
C ASN A 322 -9.24 26.67 -4.68
N TYR A 323 -10.54 26.38 -4.84
CA TYR A 323 -11.62 27.24 -4.37
C TYR A 323 -11.54 27.40 -2.85
N VAL A 324 -11.43 26.30 -2.09
CA VAL A 324 -11.32 26.33 -0.62
C VAL A 324 -10.13 27.19 -0.19
N LYS A 325 -8.94 26.98 -0.76
CA LYS A 325 -7.75 27.77 -0.43
C LYS A 325 -7.96 29.27 -0.69
N THR A 326 -8.54 29.62 -1.83
CA THR A 326 -8.78 31.00 -2.23
C THR A 326 -9.83 31.66 -1.34
N GLN A 327 -10.94 30.97 -1.07
CA GLN A 327 -12.00 31.47 -0.20
C GLN A 327 -11.54 31.58 1.25
N ALA A 328 -10.83 30.58 1.78
CA ALA A 328 -10.27 30.64 3.14
C ALA A 328 -9.38 31.87 3.32
N LYS A 329 -8.50 32.15 2.36
CA LYS A 329 -7.67 33.36 2.38
C LYS A 329 -8.50 34.65 2.34
N SER A 330 -9.56 34.68 1.53
CA SER A 330 -10.47 35.83 1.47
C SER A 330 -11.24 36.03 2.78
N VAL A 331 -11.72 34.95 3.38
CA VAL A 331 -12.38 34.94 4.69
C VAL A 331 -11.43 35.48 5.76
N ILE A 332 -10.21 34.93 5.87
CA ILE A 332 -9.21 35.40 6.83
C ILE A 332 -8.90 36.89 6.63
N THR A 333 -8.75 37.35 5.40
CA THR A 333 -8.55 38.78 5.10
C THR A 333 -9.70 39.66 5.60
N SER A 334 -10.92 39.14 5.61
CA SER A 334 -12.11 39.87 6.07
C SER A 334 -12.31 39.87 7.59
N ILE A 335 -11.94 38.78 8.28
CA ILE A 335 -12.22 38.61 9.72
C ILE A 335 -11.00 38.89 10.61
N VAL A 336 -9.78 38.73 10.09
CA VAL A 336 -8.54 38.98 10.82
C VAL A 336 -7.98 40.35 10.47
N LYS A 337 -7.84 41.21 11.49
CA LYS A 337 -7.32 42.58 11.35
C LYS A 337 -5.86 42.66 11.78
N ALA A 338 -5.13 43.64 11.23
CA ALA A 338 -3.77 43.92 11.64
C ALA A 338 -3.69 44.15 13.17
N GLY A 339 -2.71 43.51 13.79
CA GLY A 339 -2.51 43.57 15.24
C GLY A 339 -3.35 42.59 16.06
N MET A 340 -4.21 41.76 15.46
CA MET A 340 -4.90 40.69 16.20
C MET A 340 -3.91 39.63 16.70
N ASP A 341 -4.06 39.23 17.96
CA ASP A 341 -3.32 38.10 18.54
C ASP A 341 -4.02 36.76 18.25
N GLU A 342 -3.40 35.65 18.67
CA GLU A 342 -3.94 34.31 18.43
C GLU A 342 -5.31 34.10 19.09
N HIS A 343 -5.56 34.69 20.27
CA HIS A 343 -6.86 34.60 20.95
C HIS A 343 -7.97 35.25 20.12
N GLU A 344 -7.72 36.45 19.59
CA GLU A 344 -8.68 37.18 18.76
C GLU A 344 -8.88 36.50 17.40
N LYS A 345 -7.81 35.98 16.79
CA LYS A 345 -7.87 35.25 15.51
C LYS A 345 -8.71 33.97 15.62
N VAL A 346 -8.43 33.13 16.62
CA VAL A 346 -9.16 31.86 16.82
C VAL A 346 -10.64 32.12 17.06
N LYS A 347 -10.97 33.14 17.88
CA LYS A 347 -12.37 33.52 18.08
C LYS A 347 -13.04 33.98 16.79
N ALA A 348 -12.38 34.83 15.99
CA ALA A 348 -12.93 35.31 14.73
C ALA A 348 -13.20 34.16 13.75
N ILE A 349 -12.30 33.19 13.68
CA ILE A 349 -12.44 31.98 12.84
C ILE A 349 -13.60 31.11 13.33
N HIS A 350 -13.63 30.80 14.62
CA HIS A 350 -14.73 30.05 15.23
C HIS A 350 -16.08 30.71 14.94
N ASP A 351 -16.22 32.00 15.26
CA ASP A 351 -17.44 32.76 15.04
C ASP A 351 -17.82 32.79 13.56
N TYR A 352 -16.86 32.82 12.64
CA TYR A 352 -17.13 32.75 11.21
C TYR A 352 -17.73 31.40 10.82
N VAL A 353 -17.10 30.30 11.22
CA VAL A 353 -17.55 28.95 10.85
C VAL A 353 -18.96 28.70 11.40
N VAL A 354 -19.17 28.92 12.70
CA VAL A 354 -20.47 28.68 13.35
C VAL A 354 -21.59 29.57 12.77
N LYS A 355 -21.29 30.78 12.29
CA LYS A 355 -22.30 31.67 11.69
C LYS A 355 -22.66 31.36 10.24
N HIS A 356 -21.80 30.65 9.51
CA HIS A 356 -21.90 30.54 8.06
C HIS A 356 -21.96 29.11 7.55
N VAL A 357 -21.97 28.13 8.44
CA VAL A 357 -22.13 26.72 8.10
C VAL A 357 -23.23 26.17 8.98
N SER A 358 -24.14 25.40 8.38
CA SER A 358 -25.23 24.71 9.07
C SER A 358 -25.03 23.19 8.99
N TYR A 359 -25.29 22.48 10.09
CA TYR A 359 -25.02 21.05 10.15
C TYR A 359 -25.86 20.24 9.14
N ASP A 360 -25.18 19.44 8.32
CA ASP A 360 -25.82 18.53 7.36
C ASP A 360 -26.33 17.26 8.05
N THR A 361 -27.63 17.21 8.32
CA THR A 361 -28.29 16.04 8.92
C THR A 361 -28.54 14.89 7.94
N SER A 362 -28.24 15.06 6.65
CA SER A 362 -28.32 13.99 5.64
C SER A 362 -27.06 13.12 5.57
N PHE A 363 -25.97 13.56 6.22
CA PHE A 363 -24.67 12.90 6.24
C PHE A 363 -24.03 12.70 4.87
N GLN A 364 -24.01 13.76 4.04
CA GLN A 364 -23.47 13.71 2.68
C GLN A 364 -22.33 14.72 2.44
N ALA A 365 -22.30 15.83 3.17
CA ALA A 365 -21.34 16.91 2.94
C ALA A 365 -20.10 16.85 3.86
N TYR A 366 -19.04 16.18 3.43
CA TYR A 366 -17.84 15.87 4.24
C TYR A 366 -16.65 16.82 4.06
N THR A 367 -16.75 17.80 3.17
CA THR A 367 -15.61 18.58 2.68
C THR A 367 -15.63 20.04 3.14
N ALA A 368 -14.48 20.72 3.14
CA ALA A 368 -14.45 22.16 3.39
C ALA A 368 -15.04 22.94 2.21
N TYR A 369 -14.98 22.37 1.00
CA TYR A 369 -15.67 22.93 -0.16
C TYR A 369 -17.17 23.07 0.09
N GLU A 370 -17.84 22.01 0.55
CA GLU A 370 -19.27 22.04 0.82
C GLU A 370 -19.61 23.02 1.96
N ALA A 371 -18.78 23.05 3.02
CA ALA A 371 -18.93 24.02 4.09
C ALA A 371 -18.88 25.48 3.60
N LEU A 372 -17.99 25.80 2.64
CA LEU A 372 -17.85 27.15 2.08
C LEU A 372 -18.87 27.48 0.99
N ALA A 373 -19.07 26.57 0.04
CA ALA A 373 -19.88 26.80 -1.15
C ALA A 373 -21.36 26.58 -0.89
N ASN A 374 -21.71 25.49 -0.20
CA ASN A 374 -23.08 25.10 0.09
C ASN A 374 -23.57 25.62 1.45
N ARG A 375 -22.66 26.12 2.29
CA ARG A 375 -22.96 26.55 3.67
C ARG A 375 -23.49 25.42 4.54
N SER A 376 -23.17 24.17 4.19
CA SER A 376 -23.61 23.01 4.95
C SER A 376 -22.60 21.86 4.85
N ALA A 377 -22.32 21.23 5.99
CA ALA A 377 -21.41 20.11 6.12
C ALA A 377 -21.70 19.27 7.36
N VAL A 378 -21.18 18.04 7.41
CA VAL A 378 -21.04 17.27 8.65
C VAL A 378 -19.78 17.69 9.40
N CYS A 379 -19.57 17.12 10.59
CA CYS A 379 -18.44 17.42 11.49
C CYS A 379 -17.07 17.44 10.79
N GLN A 380 -16.83 16.54 9.83
CA GLN A 380 -15.56 16.54 9.08
C GLN A 380 -15.36 17.81 8.25
N GLY A 381 -16.39 18.29 7.56
CA GLY A 381 -16.30 19.52 6.76
C GLY A 381 -16.10 20.77 7.62
N TYR A 382 -16.73 20.81 8.80
CA TYR A 382 -16.47 21.85 9.82
C TYR A 382 -15.00 21.84 10.27
N ALA A 383 -14.49 20.67 10.63
CA ALA A 383 -13.12 20.51 11.11
C ALA A 383 -12.09 20.85 10.02
N LEU A 384 -12.35 20.45 8.76
CA LEU A 384 -11.51 20.76 7.60
C LEU A 384 -11.49 22.27 7.28
N LEU A 385 -12.66 22.92 7.28
CA LEU A 385 -12.76 24.36 7.05
C LEU A 385 -12.04 25.13 8.16
N THR A 386 -12.31 24.79 9.42
CA THR A 386 -11.68 25.43 10.58
C THR A 386 -10.16 25.27 10.53
N TYR A 387 -9.65 24.05 10.24
CA TYR A 387 -8.23 23.80 10.05
C TYR A 387 -7.61 24.67 8.96
N GLN A 388 -8.25 24.76 7.79
CA GLN A 388 -7.74 25.56 6.68
C GLN A 388 -7.74 27.05 7.01
N LEU A 389 -8.76 27.56 7.73
CA LEU A 389 -8.80 28.96 8.19
C LEU A 389 -7.71 29.25 9.23
N LEU A 390 -7.48 28.36 10.19
CA LEU A 390 -6.38 28.47 11.17
C LEU A 390 -5.03 28.55 10.46
N LYS A 391 -4.80 27.67 9.48
CA LYS A 391 -3.59 27.66 8.66
C LYS A 391 -3.37 28.97 7.90
N GLU A 392 -4.39 29.51 7.24
CA GLU A 392 -4.30 30.81 6.55
C GLU A 392 -4.09 31.99 7.52
N ALA A 393 -4.54 31.88 8.77
CA ALA A 393 -4.31 32.89 9.82
C ALA A 393 -2.94 32.77 10.52
N GLY A 394 -2.16 31.74 10.17
CA GLY A 394 -0.87 31.41 10.79
C GLY A 394 -1.00 30.86 12.21
N VAL A 395 -2.12 30.23 12.54
CA VAL A 395 -2.37 29.58 13.84
C VAL A 395 -2.18 28.08 13.65
N GLU A 396 -1.31 27.48 14.46
CA GLU A 396 -1.07 26.04 14.45
C GLU A 396 -2.31 25.30 14.98
N GLY A 397 -2.75 24.27 14.26
CA GLY A 397 -3.90 23.45 14.64
C GLY A 397 -3.80 22.05 14.05
N HIS A 398 -4.58 21.14 14.63
CA HIS A 398 -4.71 19.75 14.20
C HIS A 398 -6.19 19.40 13.98
N ILE A 399 -6.45 18.43 13.11
CA ILE A 399 -7.76 17.78 12.99
C ILE A 399 -7.75 16.53 13.88
N VAL A 400 -8.66 16.51 14.85
CA VAL A 400 -8.83 15.39 15.78
C VAL A 400 -10.03 14.57 15.34
N THR A 401 -9.89 13.24 15.39
CA THR A 401 -10.99 12.31 15.18
C THR A 401 -11.17 11.39 16.38
N GLY A 402 -12.41 10.94 16.56
CA GLY A 402 -12.77 10.09 17.68
C GLY A 402 -14.28 9.95 17.76
N THR A 403 -14.83 10.10 18.96
CA THR A 403 -16.28 10.11 19.17
C THR A 403 -16.72 11.31 19.98
N GLY A 404 -17.90 11.87 19.67
CA GLY A 404 -18.63 12.83 20.49
C GLY A 404 -20.02 12.25 20.79
N ASN A 405 -20.41 12.18 22.07
CA ASN A 405 -21.63 11.49 22.52
C ASN A 405 -21.74 10.03 22.01
N GLY A 406 -20.59 9.35 21.87
CA GLY A 406 -20.50 7.98 21.39
C GLY A 406 -20.67 7.78 19.88
N GLN A 407 -20.82 8.84 19.09
CA GLN A 407 -20.88 8.78 17.62
C GLN A 407 -19.56 9.22 17.00
N PRO A 408 -19.14 8.68 15.84
CA PRO A 408 -17.95 9.15 15.13
C PRO A 408 -17.99 10.65 14.91
N HIS A 409 -16.91 11.33 15.29
CA HIS A 409 -16.87 12.79 15.29
C HIS A 409 -15.48 13.31 14.95
N ALA A 410 -15.44 14.53 14.41
CA ALA A 410 -14.22 15.24 14.05
C ALA A 410 -14.31 16.71 14.52
N TRP A 411 -13.23 17.21 15.10
CA TRP A 411 -13.10 18.58 15.59
C TRP A 411 -11.64 19.03 15.49
N ASN A 412 -11.27 20.18 16.08
CA ASN A 412 -9.92 20.70 16.01
C ASN A 412 -9.22 20.80 17.37
N LEU A 413 -7.91 20.64 17.36
CA LEU A 413 -7.03 21.11 18.42
C LEU A 413 -6.33 22.37 17.91
N VAL A 414 -6.27 23.43 18.71
CA VAL A 414 -5.68 24.72 18.33
C VAL A 414 -4.63 25.15 19.34
N LYS A 415 -3.52 25.69 18.85
CA LYS A 415 -2.43 26.19 19.68
C LYS A 415 -2.55 27.70 19.82
N ILE A 416 -2.64 28.16 21.05
CA ILE A 416 -2.71 29.58 21.39
C ILE A 416 -1.62 29.86 22.42
N GLU A 417 -0.65 30.67 22.02
CA GLU A 417 0.55 31.04 22.76
C GLU A 417 1.29 29.83 23.35
N GLY A 418 1.46 28.80 22.52
CA GLY A 418 2.18 27.58 22.89
C GLY A 418 1.36 26.58 23.72
N ARG A 419 0.08 26.85 24.01
CA ARG A 419 -0.81 25.96 24.74
C ARG A 419 -1.90 25.41 23.82
N TRP A 420 -2.20 24.13 23.98
CA TRP A 420 -3.23 23.45 23.19
C TRP A 420 -4.60 23.55 23.86
N TYR A 421 -5.63 23.67 23.02
CA TYR A 421 -7.04 23.69 23.41
C TYR A 421 -7.88 22.97 22.36
N HIS A 422 -8.95 22.30 22.79
CA HIS A 422 -9.93 21.72 21.88
C HIS A 422 -10.93 22.79 21.42
N LEU A 423 -11.17 22.84 20.11
CA LEU A 423 -12.12 23.74 19.47
C LEU A 423 -13.06 22.91 18.59
N ASP A 424 -14.32 22.85 18.97
CA ASP A 424 -15.34 22.12 18.22
C ASP A 424 -16.43 23.05 17.70
N THR A 425 -16.21 23.52 16.47
CA THR A 425 -17.16 24.38 15.75
C THR A 425 -18.46 23.68 15.39
N THR A 426 -18.50 22.34 15.43
CA THR A 426 -19.72 21.57 15.12
C THR A 426 -20.64 21.52 16.33
N PHE A 427 -20.10 21.21 17.50
CA PHE A 427 -20.92 21.17 18.74
C PHE A 427 -21.25 22.56 19.27
N ASP A 428 -20.53 23.60 18.83
CA ASP A 428 -20.86 25.00 19.08
C ASP A 428 -21.88 25.60 18.08
N ASP A 429 -22.23 24.85 17.02
CA ASP A 429 -23.32 25.18 16.09
C ASP A 429 -24.67 24.65 16.63
N PRO A 430 -25.64 25.53 16.94
CA PRO A 430 -26.92 25.09 17.49
C PRO A 430 -27.71 24.24 16.50
N ILE A 431 -28.32 23.15 16.97
CA ILE A 431 -29.30 22.36 16.19
C ILE A 431 -30.70 22.51 16.82
N PRO A 432 -31.76 22.88 16.06
CA PRO A 432 -31.71 23.33 14.67
C PRO A 432 -30.94 24.64 14.52
N ASP A 433 -30.29 24.83 13.37
CA ASP A 433 -29.53 26.04 13.09
C ASP A 433 -30.41 27.29 13.23
N VAL A 434 -29.86 28.30 13.90
CA VAL A 434 -30.51 29.60 14.13
C VAL A 434 -29.59 30.65 13.55
N GLU A 435 -29.98 31.21 12.41
CA GLU A 435 -29.19 32.19 11.66
C GLU A 435 -28.59 33.28 12.58
N GLY A 436 -27.26 33.41 12.55
CA GLY A 436 -26.51 34.42 13.30
C GLY A 436 -26.27 34.10 14.77
N ARG A 437 -26.74 32.97 15.30
CA ARG A 437 -26.45 32.50 16.66
C ARG A 437 -25.09 31.80 16.71
N VAL A 438 -24.32 32.07 17.76
CA VAL A 438 -23.07 31.36 18.07
C VAL A 438 -23.12 30.91 19.50
N THR A 439 -22.70 29.67 19.77
CA THR A 439 -22.47 29.17 21.13
C THR A 439 -20.98 28.90 21.36
N TYR A 440 -20.59 28.66 22.61
CA TYR A 440 -19.17 28.54 23.01
C TYR A 440 -18.96 27.42 24.03
N SER A 441 -19.86 26.45 24.07
CA SER A 441 -19.81 25.33 25.02
C SER A 441 -18.59 24.44 24.80
N TYR A 442 -18.09 24.39 23.56
CA TYR A 442 -16.94 23.59 23.13
C TYR A 442 -15.78 24.46 22.58
N TYR A 443 -15.75 25.72 23.02
CA TYR A 443 -14.73 26.68 22.64
C TYR A 443 -13.50 26.61 23.56
N ASN A 444 -12.36 26.24 23.00
CA ASN A 444 -11.04 26.18 23.65
C ASN A 444 -11.03 25.41 25.00
N LEU A 445 -11.58 24.20 24.99
CA LEU A 445 -11.63 23.32 26.16
C LEU A 445 -10.29 22.64 26.44
N SER A 446 -10.03 22.31 27.71
CA SER A 446 -8.96 21.38 28.09
C SER A 446 -9.35 19.92 27.80
N ASP A 447 -8.38 19.01 27.80
CA ASP A 447 -8.57 17.56 27.69
C ASP A 447 -9.67 17.09 28.66
N GLU A 448 -9.64 17.57 29.91
CA GLU A 448 -10.57 17.08 30.93
C GLU A 448 -11.95 17.73 30.85
N GLN A 449 -12.05 18.90 30.20
CA GLN A 449 -13.34 19.50 29.91
C GLN A 449 -14.05 18.79 28.77
N ILE A 450 -13.34 18.52 27.67
CA ILE A 450 -13.94 17.91 26.47
C ILE A 450 -14.14 16.40 26.62
N ALA A 451 -13.33 15.71 27.44
CA ALA A 451 -13.46 14.26 27.65
C ALA A 451 -14.73 13.81 28.38
N LYS A 452 -15.61 14.74 28.76
CA LYS A 452 -16.91 14.43 29.37
C LYS A 452 -17.84 13.71 28.38
N ASP A 453 -17.75 14.07 27.11
CA ASP A 453 -18.57 13.52 26.03
C ASP A 453 -17.75 13.19 24.78
N HIS A 454 -16.48 13.61 24.71
CA HIS A 454 -15.56 13.24 23.63
C HIS A 454 -14.55 12.17 24.04
N GLN A 455 -14.18 11.33 23.08
CA GLN A 455 -13.09 10.36 23.21
C GLN A 455 -12.19 10.43 21.98
N TRP A 456 -10.88 10.40 22.18
CA TRP A 456 -9.87 10.37 21.12
C TRP A 456 -8.63 9.63 21.62
N ASP A 457 -7.71 9.31 20.70
CA ASP A 457 -6.41 8.78 21.08
C ASP A 457 -5.53 9.89 21.67
N ARG A 458 -5.43 9.91 23.00
CA ARG A 458 -4.63 10.89 23.75
C ARG A 458 -3.13 10.80 23.50
N ASN A 459 -2.64 9.76 22.81
CA ASN A 459 -1.21 9.63 22.47
C ASN A 459 -0.85 10.31 21.15
N GLN A 460 -1.84 10.70 20.34
CA GLN A 460 -1.59 11.32 19.02
C GLN A 460 -1.20 12.80 19.12
N PHE A 461 -1.65 13.49 20.16
CA PHE A 461 -1.51 14.95 20.27
C PHE A 461 -0.91 15.36 21.62
N ALA A 462 -0.30 16.55 21.63
CA ALA A 462 0.10 17.18 22.87
C ALA A 462 -1.14 17.55 23.70
N LYS A 463 -1.02 17.42 25.03
CA LYS A 463 -2.14 17.57 25.97
C LYS A 463 -2.62 19.01 26.10
N ALA A 464 -3.93 19.22 26.07
CA ALA A 464 -4.55 20.50 26.42
C ALA A 464 -4.85 20.56 27.92
N THR A 465 -3.87 20.93 28.75
CA THR A 465 -4.03 20.90 30.22
C THR A 465 -4.50 22.21 30.84
N THR A 466 -4.59 23.28 30.05
CA THR A 466 -4.87 24.63 30.57
C THR A 466 -6.35 24.96 30.45
N ILE A 467 -6.95 25.51 31.51
CA ILE A 467 -8.33 26.02 31.46
C ILE A 467 -8.30 27.41 30.82
N TYR A 468 -8.87 27.56 29.64
CA TYR A 468 -8.79 28.78 28.84
C TYR A 468 -9.33 30.04 29.56
N ASN A 469 -10.40 29.90 30.34
CA ASN A 469 -10.96 31.00 31.14
C ASN A 469 -9.96 31.56 32.16
N ASN A 470 -9.15 30.69 32.78
CA ASN A 470 -8.14 31.10 33.73
C ASN A 470 -6.99 31.82 33.02
N GLU A 471 -6.61 31.36 31.83
CA GLU A 471 -5.57 32.01 31.03
C GLU A 471 -5.96 33.46 30.66
N LEU A 472 -7.18 33.66 30.13
CA LEU A 472 -7.67 35.00 29.82
C LEU A 472 -7.78 35.88 31.08
N THR A 473 -8.29 35.32 32.18
CA THR A 473 -8.42 36.05 33.45
C THR A 473 -7.07 36.51 33.97
N ASN A 474 -6.05 35.64 33.95
CA ASN A 474 -4.69 35.97 34.37
C ASN A 474 -4.12 37.09 33.51
N LYS A 475 -4.28 37.03 32.18
CA LYS A 475 -3.82 38.07 31.26
C LYS A 475 -4.46 39.44 31.53
N ILE A 476 -5.73 39.46 31.89
CA ILE A 476 -6.44 40.70 32.28
C ILE A 476 -5.85 41.24 33.58
N GLN A 477 -5.64 40.38 34.59
CA GLN A 477 -5.13 40.78 35.90
C GLN A 477 -3.70 41.33 35.86
N ILE A 478 -2.83 40.80 34.99
CA ILE A 478 -1.46 41.29 34.83
C ILE A 478 -1.35 42.54 33.94
N GLY A 479 -2.49 43.13 33.53
CA GLY A 479 -2.52 44.39 32.79
C GLY A 479 -2.13 44.27 31.32
N SER A 480 -2.51 43.17 30.65
CA SER A 480 -2.28 43.04 29.20
C SER A 480 -2.82 44.26 28.43
N PRO A 481 -2.10 44.81 27.44
CA PRO A 481 -2.60 45.86 26.56
C PRO A 481 -3.90 45.47 25.82
N LYS A 482 -4.20 44.17 25.73
CA LYS A 482 -5.39 43.58 25.10
C LYS A 482 -6.51 43.23 26.09
N ALA A 483 -6.42 43.64 27.36
CA ALA A 483 -7.34 43.24 28.42
C ALA A 483 -8.83 43.45 28.08
N MET A 484 -9.20 44.55 27.42
CA MET A 484 -10.58 44.78 26.97
C MET A 484 -11.06 43.74 25.95
N GLY A 485 -10.18 43.34 25.03
CA GLY A 485 -10.46 42.27 24.06
C GLY A 485 -10.69 40.95 24.78
N TYR A 486 -9.79 40.56 25.68
CA TYR A 486 -9.92 39.32 26.46
C TYR A 486 -11.17 39.31 27.34
N GLN A 487 -11.53 40.44 27.95
CA GLN A 487 -12.77 40.57 28.73
C GLN A 487 -14.01 40.34 27.87
N LYS A 488 -14.00 40.80 26.62
CA LYS A 488 -15.08 40.53 25.66
C LYS A 488 -15.17 39.04 25.34
N ILE A 489 -14.03 38.39 25.00
CA ILE A 489 -13.99 36.95 24.76
C ILE A 489 -14.53 36.18 25.98
N LEU A 490 -14.06 36.51 27.18
CA LEU A 490 -14.48 35.86 28.42
C LEU A 490 -15.99 36.05 28.70
N THR A 491 -16.56 37.18 28.27
CA THR A 491 -18.00 37.44 28.42
C THR A 491 -18.82 36.61 27.44
N ASP A 492 -18.35 36.48 26.20
CA ASP A 492 -19.02 35.70 25.17
C ASP A 492 -19.04 34.21 25.54
N ILE A 493 -17.90 33.64 25.98
CA ILE A 493 -17.78 32.21 26.30
C ILE A 493 -18.44 31.79 27.63
N LYS A 494 -18.95 32.75 28.42
CA LYS A 494 -19.70 32.49 29.65
C LYS A 494 -21.22 32.52 29.45
N ARG A 495 -21.68 32.99 28.30
CA ARG A 495 -23.10 33.00 27.92
C ARG A 495 -23.45 31.68 27.25
#